data_AF-A0A395Y068-F1
#
_entry.id   AF-A0A395Y068-F1
#
_cell.length_a   1.000
_cell.length_b   1.000
_cell.length_c   1.000
_cell.angle_alpha   90.00
_cell.angle_beta   90.00
_cell.angle_gamma   90.00
#
_symmetry.space_group_name_H-M   'P 1'
#
loop_
_entity.id
_entity.type
_entity.pdbx_description
1 polymer ?
#
loop_
_entity_poly.entity_id
_entity_poly.type
_entity_poly.pdbx_seq_one_letter_code
_entity_poly.pdbx_strand_id
1 'polypeptide(L)' 'MPQVQSIRRLRRNGESVASIARKTHVSEPTVRKYLAKEDLSAVPSVRKPRASVIDPYLPVIEQWLAEDRANWRKQRHTAT' A
#
# COMPACT_ATOMS: atom_id res chain seq x y z
N MET A 1 25.25 -3.15 -2.80
CA MET A 1 24.66 -2.64 -1.54
C MET A 1 23.66 -1.54 -1.86
N PRO A 2 22.44 -1.55 -1.29
CA PRO A 2 21.47 -0.48 -1.51
C PRO A 2 22.01 0.87 -1.03
N GLN A 3 21.86 1.91 -1.86
CA GLN A 3 22.39 3.26 -1.63
C GLN A 3 21.99 3.84 -0.25
N VAL A 4 20.74 3.58 0.18
CA VAL A 4 20.21 4.01 1.47
C VAL A 4 20.93 3.34 2.66
N GLN A 5 21.30 2.07 2.52
CA GLN A 5 22.04 1.35 3.56
C GLN A 5 23.47 1.88 3.69
N SER A 6 24.10 2.25 2.58
CA SER A 6 25.42 2.91 2.57
C SER A 6 25.39 4.25 3.32
N ILE A 7 24.34 5.07 3.15
CA ILE A 7 24.16 6.33 3.88
C ILE A 7 24.15 6.10 5.41
N ARG A 8 23.36 5.13 5.89
CA ARG A 8 23.28 4.80 7.32
C ARG A 8 24.58 4.21 7.86
N ARG A 9 25.30 3.41 7.07
CA ARG A 9 26.61 2.87 7.45
C ARG A 9 27.64 3.98 7.64
N LEU A 10 27.73 4.90 6.68
CA LEU A 10 28.66 6.03 6.77
C LEU A 10 28.33 6.95 7.95
N ARG A 11 27.04 7.14 8.27
CA ARG A 11 26.63 7.89 9.46
C ARG A 11 27.03 7.18 10.76
N ARG A 12 26.91 5.85 10.84
CA ARG A 12 27.40 5.06 11.99
C ARG A 12 28.92 5.13 12.15
N ASN A 13 29.64 5.27 11.05
CA ASN A 13 31.09 5.47 11.06
C ASN A 13 31.52 6.91 11.43
N GLY A 14 30.57 7.78 11.82
CA GLY A 14 30.86 9.14 12.29
C GLY A 14 30.95 10.21 11.20
N GLU A 15 30.62 9.89 9.95
CA GLU A 15 30.72 10.87 8.87
C GLU A 15 29.65 11.98 8.93
N SER A 16 30.04 13.18 8.48
CA SER A 16 29.13 14.31 8.37
C SER A 16 28.15 14.13 7.19
N VAL A 17 26.99 14.78 7.26
CA VAL A 17 25.96 14.72 6.21
C VAL A 17 26.52 15.17 4.86
N ALA A 18 27.33 16.23 4.84
CA ALA A 18 27.98 16.75 3.64
C ALA A 18 29.02 15.79 3.04
N SER A 19 29.75 15.04 3.88
CA SER A 19 30.68 14.00 3.41
C SER A 19 29.93 12.84 2.78
N ILE A 20 28.86 12.38 3.44
CA ILE A 20 27.99 11.30 2.97
C ILE A 20 27.35 11.68 1.63
N ALA A 21 26.84 12.91 1.51
CA ALA A 21 26.26 13.44 0.28
C ALA A 21 27.24 13.36 -0.91
N ARG A 22 28.49 13.81 -0.69
CA ARG A 22 29.55 13.75 -1.71
C ARG A 22 29.91 12.31 -2.09
N LYS A 23 30.09 11.42 -1.11
CA LYS A 23 30.47 10.01 -1.33
C LYS A 23 29.36 9.18 -1.98
N THR A 24 28.10 9.49 -1.69
CA THR A 24 26.96 8.74 -2.23
C THR A 24 26.35 9.38 -3.47
N HIS A 25 26.85 10.56 -3.90
CA HIS A 25 26.29 11.37 -4.98
C HIS A 25 24.80 11.69 -4.79
N VAL A 26 24.43 12.06 -3.57
CA VAL A 26 23.05 12.36 -3.17
C VAL A 26 22.99 13.74 -2.53
N SER A 27 21.87 14.46 -2.71
CA SER A 27 21.67 15.75 -2.05
C SER A 27 21.59 15.61 -0.52
N GLU A 28 22.11 16.58 0.22
CA GLU A 28 22.03 16.60 1.69
C GLU A 28 20.62 16.43 2.26
N PRO A 29 19.56 17.04 1.68
CA PRO A 29 18.19 16.81 2.12
C PRO A 29 17.77 15.35 2.04
N THR A 30 18.21 14.63 1.01
CA THR A 30 17.90 13.21 0.82
C THR A 30 18.67 12.35 1.83
N VAL A 31 19.92 12.70 2.14
CA VAL A 31 20.67 12.06 3.23
C VAL A 31 19.92 12.24 4.56
N ARG A 32 19.49 13.46 4.90
CA ARG A 32 18.70 13.73 6.11
C ARG A 32 17.39 12.94 6.14
N LYS A 33 16.66 12.91 5.01
CA LYS A 33 15.42 12.13 4.86
C LYS A 33 15.61 10.66 5.21
N TYR A 34 16.67 10.03 4.70
CA TYR A 34 16.93 8.61 4.94
C TYR A 34 17.55 8.31 6.32
N LEU A 35 18.18 9.29 6.95
CA LEU A 35 18.61 9.17 8.35
C LEU A 35 17.43 9.29 9.32
N ALA A 36 16.45 10.14 9.02
CA ALA A 36 15.24 10.32 9.84
C ALA A 36 14.25 9.16 9.73
N LYS A 37 14.22 8.47 8.58
CA LYS A 37 13.29 7.35 8.36
C LYS A 37 13.75 6.13 9.15
N GLU A 38 12.99 5.67 10.15
CA GLU A 38 13.33 4.55 11.06
C GLU A 38 13.35 3.18 10.36
N ASP A 39 12.26 2.85 9.66
CA ASP A 39 12.11 1.59 8.92
C ASP A 39 12.32 1.76 7.41
N LEU A 40 13.16 0.90 6.85
CA LEU A 40 13.50 0.83 5.42
C LEU A 40 13.11 -0.53 4.81
N SER A 41 12.32 -1.32 5.53
CA SER A 41 11.76 -2.56 5.02
C SER A 41 11.00 -2.30 3.71
N ALA A 42 11.19 -3.20 2.75
CA ALA A 42 10.38 -3.19 1.55
C ALA A 42 8.97 -3.61 1.96
N VAL A 43 8.04 -2.65 2.04
CA VAL A 43 6.63 -2.99 2.17
C VAL A 43 6.24 -3.74 0.89
N PRO A 44 5.77 -5.00 0.98
CA PRO A 44 5.31 -5.70 -0.20
C PRO A 44 4.24 -4.87 -0.89
N SER A 45 4.41 -4.64 -2.19
CA SER A 45 3.43 -3.91 -2.99
C SER A 45 2.12 -4.68 -2.95
N VAL A 46 1.19 -4.23 -2.11
CA VAL A 46 -0.16 -4.80 -2.05
C VAL A 46 -0.80 -4.47 -3.39
N ARG A 47 -1.12 -5.51 -4.16
CA ARG A 47 -1.86 -5.34 -5.41
C ARG A 47 -3.14 -4.59 -5.07
N LYS A 48 -3.36 -3.45 -5.72
CA LYS A 48 -4.64 -2.75 -5.61
C LYS A 48 -5.74 -3.74 -6.00
N PRO A 49 -6.84 -3.85 -5.23
CA PRO A 49 -7.95 -4.70 -5.63
C PRO A 49 -8.40 -4.25 -7.02
N ARG A 50 -8.53 -5.22 -7.94
CA ARG A 50 -9.10 -4.97 -9.25
C ARG A 50 -10.61 -5.06 -9.10
N ALA A 51 -11.33 -4.16 -9.79
CA ALA A 51 -12.76 -4.34 -9.96
C ALA A 51 -12.99 -5.71 -10.61
N SER A 52 -13.79 -6.54 -9.96
CA SER A 52 -14.15 -7.85 -10.48
C SER A 52 -15.19 -7.68 -11.59
N VAL A 53 -15.34 -8.69 -12.45
CA VAL A 53 -16.37 -8.66 -13.51
C VAL A 53 -17.79 -8.57 -12.93
N ILE A 54 -17.99 -9.01 -11.68
CA ILE A 54 -19.30 -8.99 -11.03
C ILE A 54 -19.65 -7.64 -10.39
N ASP A 55 -18.67 -6.78 -10.12
CA ASP A 55 -18.88 -5.50 -9.41
C ASP A 55 -19.92 -4.59 -10.09
N PRO A 56 -19.98 -4.47 -11.43
CA PRO A 56 -21.03 -3.69 -12.09
C PRO A 56 -22.44 -4.24 -11.92
N TYR A 57 -22.57 -5.55 -11.68
CA TYR A 57 -23.85 -6.24 -11.54
C TYR A 57 -24.31 -6.36 -10.10
N LEU A 58 -23.43 -6.10 -9.13
CA LEU A 58 -23.73 -6.21 -7.71
C LEU A 58 -24.97 -5.40 -7.29
N PRO A 59 -25.17 -4.14 -7.75
CA PRO A 59 -26.38 -3.38 -7.40
C PRO A 59 -27.67 -4.02 -7.91
N VAL A 60 -27.61 -4.65 -9.09
CA VAL A 60 -28.76 -5.33 -9.70
C VAL A 60 -29.09 -6.60 -8.92
N ILE A 61 -28.07 -7.38 -8.55
CA ILE A 61 -28.24 -8.59 -7.75
C ILE A 61 -28.80 -8.24 -6.37
N GLU A 62 -28.28 -7.21 -5.72
CA GLU A 62 -28.78 -6.74 -4.42
C GLU A 62 -30.24 -6.27 -4.51
N GLN A 63 -30.60 -5.57 -5.58
CA GLN A 63 -31.99 -5.17 -5.83
C GLN A 63 -32.91 -6.40 -5.95
N TRP A 64 -32.55 -7.39 -6.77
CA TRP A 64 -33.35 -8.61 -6.92
C TRP A 64 -33.52 -9.37 -5.59
N LEU A 65 -32.45 -9.46 -4.80
CA LEU A 65 -32.52 -10.10 -3.48
C LEU A 65 -33.38 -9.30 -2.49
N ALA A 66 -33.36 -7.97 -2.56
CA ALA A 66 -34.21 -7.12 -1.73
C ALA A 66 -35.70 -7.25 -2.09
N GLU A 67 -36.00 -7.25 -3.39
CA GLU A 67 -37.36 -7.47 -3.92
C GLU A 67 -37.88 -8.87 -3.55
N ASP A 68 -37.05 -9.91 -3.69
CA ASP A 68 -37.43 -11.27 -3.30
C ASP A 68 -37.71 -11.38 -1.80
N ARG A 69 -36.96 -10.68 -0.95
CA ARG A 69 -37.23 -10.62 0.50
C ARG A 69 -38.53 -9.89 0.83
N ALA A 70 -38.92 -8.88 0.05
CA ALA A 70 -40.17 -8.15 0.24
C ALA A 70 -41.40 -8.99 -0.15
N ASN A 71 -41.22 -10.05 -0.95
CA ASN A 71 -42.31 -10.94 -1.35
C ASN A 71 -42.83 -11.82 -0.21
N TRP A 72 -44.05 -12.33 -0.41
CA TRP A 72 -44.70 -13.28 0.47
C TRP A 72 -43.80 -14.50 0.71
N ARG A 73 -43.69 -14.96 1.96
CA ARG A 73 -42.72 -16.00 2.37
C ARG A 73 -42.71 -17.25 1.47
N LYS A 74 -43.87 -17.70 1.00
CA LYS A 74 -44.02 -18.88 0.11
C LYS A 74 -43.66 -18.62 -1.37
N GLN A 75 -43.48 -17.36 -1.75
CA GLN A 75 -43.10 -16.91 -3.10
C GLN A 75 -41.67 -16.38 -3.15
N ARG A 76 -40.91 -16.47 -2.04
CA ARG A 76 -39.49 -16.14 -2.04
C ARG A 76 -38.73 -17.25 -2.75
N HIS A 77 -37.86 -16.86 -3.67
CA HIS A 77 -37.03 -17.76 -4.45
C HIS A 77 -35.71 -18.06 -3.74
N THR A 78 -35.37 -17.27 -2.72
CA THR A 78 -34.18 -17.48 -1.91
C THR A 78 -34.51 -18.33 -0.68
N ALA A 79 -33.78 -19.41 -0.47
CA ALA A 79 -33.82 -20.18 0.77
C ALA A 79 -33.14 -19.37 1.88
N THR A 80 -33.92 -18.54 2.60
CA THR A 80 -33.47 -17.84 3.81
C THR A 80 -33.96 -18.57 5.04
#